data_AF-Q7U8D3-F1
#
_entry.id   AF-Q7U8D3-F1
#
_cell.length_a   1.000
_cell.length_b   1.000
_cell.length_c   1.000
_cell.angle_alpha   90.00
_cell.angle_beta   90.00
_cell.angle_gamma   90.00
#
_symmetry.space_group_name_H-M   'P 1'
#
loop_
_entity.id
_entity.type
_entity.pdbx_description
1 polymer ?
#
loop_
_entity_poly.entity_id
_entity_poly.type
_entity_poly.pdbx_seq_one_letter_code
_entity_poly.pdbx_strand_id
1 'polypeptide(L)'
;MDAAMERRVSVATCWASTRIAVLDKDERYEDSYAVTEEFREWITCMGEDEAMLEANVLAVPRNPSKRGMMRDELSSDHRLEI
;
A
#
# COMPACT_ATOMS: atom_id res chain seq x y z
N MET A 1 15.44 -16.22 1.81
CA MET A 1 14.10 -15.80 2.22
C MET A 1 13.16 -16.15 1.06
N ASP A 2 11.86 -16.32 1.27
CA ASP A 2 10.95 -16.59 0.15
C ASP A 2 10.91 -15.41 -0.83
N ALA A 3 10.98 -15.67 -2.14
CA ALA A 3 11.07 -14.61 -3.16
C ALA A 3 9.79 -13.77 -3.30
N ALA A 4 8.63 -14.28 -2.85
CA ALA A 4 7.43 -13.45 -2.73
C ALA A 4 7.53 -12.54 -1.50
N MET A 5 8.05 -13.05 -0.38
CA MET A 5 8.31 -12.25 0.81
C MET A 5 9.28 -11.09 0.55
N GLU A 6 10.42 -11.34 -0.11
CA GLU A 6 11.40 -10.28 -0.43
C GLU A 6 10.78 -9.16 -1.28
N ARG A 7 9.92 -9.52 -2.24
CA ARG A 7 9.18 -8.53 -3.05
C ARG A 7 8.19 -7.72 -2.21
N ARG A 8 7.49 -8.36 -1.27
CA ARG A 8 6.55 -7.67 -0.35
C ARG A 8 7.30 -6.65 0.51
N VAL A 9 8.41 -7.05 1.11
CA VAL A 9 9.28 -6.16 1.89
C VAL A 9 9.73 -4.98 1.02
N SER A 10 10.22 -5.24 -0.18
CA SER A 10 10.69 -4.17 -1.08
C SER A 10 9.60 -3.16 -1.44
N VAL A 11 8.40 -3.63 -1.78
CA VAL A 11 7.26 -2.76 -2.14
C VAL A 11 6.81 -1.93 -0.93
N ALA A 12 6.67 -2.56 0.24
CA ALA A 12 6.25 -1.88 1.46
C ALA A 12 7.28 -0.83 1.91
N THR A 13 8.58 -1.15 1.86
CA THR A 13 9.65 -0.19 2.17
C THR A 13 9.62 1.01 1.23
N CYS A 14 9.41 0.79 -0.07
CA CYS A 14 9.33 1.88 -1.04
C CYS A 14 8.10 2.77 -0.78
N TRP A 15 6.95 2.16 -0.50
CA TRP A 15 5.73 2.89 -0.15
C TRP A 15 5.91 3.72 1.13
N ALA A 16 6.37 3.10 2.22
CA ALA A 16 6.55 3.77 3.51
C ALA A 16 7.55 4.93 3.38
N SER A 17 8.71 4.68 2.77
CA SER A 17 9.74 5.70 2.57
C SER A 17 9.23 6.90 1.77
N THR A 18 8.50 6.65 0.68
CA THR A 18 7.92 7.72 -0.16
C THR A 18 6.86 8.49 0.63
N ARG A 19 6.00 7.78 1.36
CA ARG A 19 4.91 8.39 2.12
C ARG A 19 5.42 9.27 3.25
N ILE A 20 6.42 8.80 4.01
CA ILE A 20 7.10 9.55 5.06
C ILE A 20 7.73 10.81 4.48
N ALA A 21 8.51 10.69 3.40
CA ALA A 21 9.17 11.84 2.78
C ALA A 21 8.20 12.91 2.27
N VAL A 22 7.03 12.51 1.74
CA VAL A 22 5.97 13.46 1.35
C VAL A 22 5.39 14.17 2.57
N LEU A 23 5.08 13.42 3.64
CA LEU A 23 4.52 14.00 4.87
C LEU A 23 5.52 14.95 5.56
N ASP A 24 6.80 14.59 5.61
CA ASP A 24 7.87 15.43 6.17
C ASP A 24 8.04 16.73 5.37
N LYS A 25 7.93 16.65 4.05
CA LYS A 25 7.97 17.82 3.17
C LYS A 25 6.80 18.78 3.42
N ASP A 26 5.64 18.24 3.77
CA ASP A 26 4.44 19.01 4.11
C ASP A 26 4.38 19.40 5.60
N GLU A 27 5.46 19.19 6.36
CA GLU A 27 5.57 19.46 7.81
C GLU A 27 4.56 18.70 8.68
N ARG A 28 4.03 17.58 8.19
CA ARG A 28 3.07 16.71 8.88
C ARG A 28 3.78 15.62 9.69
N TYR A 29 4.58 16.04 10.66
CA TYR A 29 5.49 15.15 11.39
C TYR A 29 4.79 14.11 12.27
N GLU A 30 3.63 14.43 12.83
CA GLU A 30 2.85 13.44 13.61
C GLU A 30 2.38 12.29 12.71
N ASP A 31 1.93 12.61 11.49
CA ASP A 31 1.49 11.61 10.53
C ASP A 31 2.66 10.79 9.97
N SER A 32 3.80 11.43 9.69
CA SER A 32 4.99 10.70 9.22
C SER A 32 5.55 9.79 10.31
N TYR A 33 5.48 10.21 11.57
CA TYR A 33 5.82 9.38 12.72
C TYR A 33 4.87 8.19 12.89
N ALA A 34 3.55 8.40 12.75
CA ALA A 34 2.57 7.31 12.80
C ALA A 34 2.87 6.23 11.75
N VAL A 35 3.09 6.63 10.49
CA VAL A 35 3.47 5.70 9.40
C VAL A 35 4.79 4.98 9.69
N THR A 36 5.74 5.66 10.32
CA THR A 36 7.03 5.07 10.70
C THR A 36 6.85 3.96 11.74
N GLU A 37 6.06 4.20 12.79
CA GLU A 37 5.81 3.22 13.83
C GLU A 37 4.96 2.05 13.33
N GLU A 38 3.92 2.31 12.52
CA GLU A 38 3.13 1.24 11.87
C GLU A 38 4.02 0.35 10.98
N PHE A 39 4.91 0.94 10.18
CA PHE A 39 5.83 0.18 9.32
C PHE A 39 6.84 -0.62 10.14
N ARG A 40 7.33 -0.05 11.25
CA ARG A 40 8.24 -0.72 12.18
C ARG A 40 7.58 -1.91 12.85
N GLU A 41 6.37 -1.76 13.37
CA GLU A 41 5.60 -2.87 13.93
C GLU A 41 5.37 -3.96 12.88
N TRP A 42 4.91 -3.57 11.69
CA TRP A 42 4.68 -4.49 10.58
C TRP A 42 5.91 -5.30 10.21
N ILE A 43 7.09 -4.67 10.08
CA ILE A 43 8.30 -5.41 9.68
C ILE A 43 8.82 -6.32 10.81
N THR A 44 8.63 -5.94 12.08
CA THR A 44 9.05 -6.78 13.21
C THR A 44 8.10 -7.94 13.48
N CYS A 45 6.80 -7.75 13.23
CA CYS A 45 5.77 -8.78 13.39
C CYS A 45 5.50 -9.56 12.09
N MET A 46 6.32 -9.33 11.05
CA MET A 46 6.13 -9.96 9.75
C MET A 46 6.32 -11.48 9.84
N GLY A 47 5.27 -12.23 9.51
CA GLY A 47 5.27 -13.68 9.56
C GLY A 47 4.79 -14.28 10.89
N GLU A 48 4.38 -13.46 11.86
CA GLU A 48 3.76 -13.95 13.10
C GLU A 48 2.31 -14.43 12.87
N ASP A 49 1.59 -13.83 11.91
CA ASP A 49 0.26 -14.25 11.49
C ASP A 49 0.19 -14.42 9.96
N GLU A 50 0.55 -15.61 9.50
CA GLU A 50 0.54 -15.99 8.08
C GLU A 50 -0.89 -15.99 7.50
N ALA A 51 -1.92 -16.22 8.33
CA ALA A 51 -3.31 -16.26 7.91
C ALA A 51 -3.87 -14.85 7.67
N MET A 52 -3.57 -13.91 8.56
CA MET A 52 -3.91 -12.49 8.37
C MET A 52 -3.16 -11.91 7.18
N LEU A 53 -1.90 -12.32 6.96
CA LEU A 53 -1.13 -11.89 5.80
C LEU A 53 -1.80 -12.32 4.49
N GLU A 54 -2.14 -13.60 4.33
CA GLU A 54 -2.80 -14.09 3.13
C GLU A 54 -4.20 -13.49 2.91
N ALA A 55 -4.94 -13.16 3.99
CA ALA A 55 -6.23 -12.48 3.89
C ALA A 55 -6.14 -11.03 3.37
N ASN A 56 -5.02 -10.35 3.60
CA ASN A 56 -4.79 -8.96 3.16
C ASN A 56 -4.06 -8.86 1.81
N VAL A 57 -3.64 -10.00 1.24
CA VAL A 57 -3.08 -10.03 -0.12
C VAL A 57 -4.22 -9.78 -1.11
N LEU A 58 -4.21 -8.59 -1.73
CA LEU A 58 -4.97 -8.37 -2.96
C LEU A 58 -4.38 -9.27 -4.05
N ALA A 59 -4.99 -10.43 -4.23
CA ALA A 59 -4.61 -11.36 -5.29
C ALA A 59 -4.83 -10.68 -6.66
N VAL A 60 -3.75 -10.27 -7.31
CA VAL A 60 -3.81 -9.85 -8.71
C VAL A 60 -4.19 -11.08 -9.53
N PRO A 61 -5.28 -11.03 -10.32
CA PRO A 61 -5.67 -12.16 -11.14
C PRO A 61 -4.51 -12.61 -12.03
N ARG A 62 -4.13 -13.88 -11.90
CA ARG A 62 -3.01 -14.49 -12.65
C ARG A 62 -3.23 -14.51 -14.17
N ASN A 63 -4.43 -14.14 -14.62
CA ASN A 63 -4.83 -14.01 -16.01
C ASN A 63 -5.46 -12.62 -16.28
N PRO A 64 -4.71 -11.63 -16.75
CA PRO A 64 -5.31 -10.46 -17.39
C PRO A 64 -5.88 -10.92 -18.74
N SER A 65 -7.00 -11.64 -18.71
CA SER A 65 -7.77 -11.91 -19.93
C SER A 65 -8.19 -10.55 -20.47
N LYS A 66 -7.64 -10.14 -21.61
CA LYS A 66 -8.07 -8.99 -22.40
C LYS A 66 -9.58 -9.07 -22.67
N ARG A 67 -10.42 -8.57 -21.77
CA ARG A 67 -11.85 -8.32 -21.94
C ARG A 67 -12.22 -7.25 -20.90
N GLY A 68 -12.44 -6.00 -21.23
CA GLY A 68 -12.52 -5.37 -22.53
C GLY A 68 -12.28 -3.87 -22.40
N MET A 69 -12.14 -3.22 -23.55
CA MET A 69 -12.33 -1.79 -23.66
C MET A 69 -13.72 -1.44 -23.09
N MET A 70 -13.76 -0.72 -21.97
CA MET A 70 -14.87 0.18 -21.67
C MET A 70 -14.26 1.56 -21.53
N ARG A 71 -14.21 2.23 -22.68
CA ARG A 71 -14.27 3.67 -22.78
C ARG A 71 -15.71 4.08 -22.43
N ASP A 72 -15.83 5.30 -21.93
CA ASP A 72 -17.02 6.01 -21.40
C ASP A 72 -17.28 5.74 -19.91
N GLU A 73 -17.37 6.73 -19.01
CA GLU A 73 -17.65 8.15 -19.21
C GLU A 73 -17.14 8.98 -18.02
N LEU A 74 -16.74 10.22 -18.30
CA LEU A 74 -16.63 11.31 -17.34
C LEU A 74 -17.98 11.53 -16.63
N SER A 75 -18.11 11.14 -15.36
CA SER A 75 -19.06 11.69 -14.37
C SER A 75 -18.89 10.85 -13.09
N SER A 76 -18.56 11.34 -11.91
CA SER A 76 -19.09 12.53 -11.27
C SER A 76 -18.05 13.16 -10.34
N ASP A 77 -17.83 14.43 -10.60
CA ASP A 77 -17.46 15.46 -9.64
C ASP A 77 -18.34 15.37 -8.38
N HIS A 78 -17.78 14.92 -7.25
CA HIS A 78 -18.35 15.14 -5.90
C HIS A 78 -17.26 15.78 -5.03
N ARG A 79 -17.04 17.08 -5.29
CA ARG A 79 -16.83 18.16 -4.32
C ARG A 79 -16.71 17.71 -2.85
N LEU A 80 -15.48 17.72 -2.33
CA LEU A 80 -15.24 17.86 -0.89
C LEU A 80 -15.50 19.33 -0.53
N GLU A 81 -16.59 19.59 0.18
CA GLU A 81 -16.86 20.90 0.78
C GLU A 81 -15.98 21.07 2.02
N ILE A 82 -15.30 22.21 2.09
CA ILE A 82 -14.74 22.81 3.31
C ILE A 82 -15.73 23.89 3.75
#